data_AF-A0A1H4IRZ2-F1
#
_entry.id   AF-A0A1H4IRZ2-F1
#
_cell.length_a   1.000
_cell.length_b   1.000
_cell.length_c   1.000
_cell.angle_alpha   90.00
_cell.angle_beta   90.00
_cell.angle_gamma   90.00
#
_symmetry.space_group_name_H-M   'P 1'
#
loop_
_entity.id
_entity.type
_entity.pdbx_description
1 polymer ?
#
loop_
_entity_poly.entity_id
_entity_poly.type
_entity_poly.pdbx_seq_one_letter_code
_entity_poly.pdbx_strand_id
1 'polypeptide(L)' 'MVTLSPSLSAFLRGMEYPCDRDDLLRQAAREGLPLRDSDMLSSLDDRTYSSRRDITRAFRRPQLPLSQEERLVAVS' A
#
# COMPACT_ATOMS: atom_id res chain seq x y z
N MET A 1 2.79 -17.56 -1.73
CA MET A 1 2.22 -16.53 -2.63
C MET A 1 1.45 -15.54 -1.76
N VAL A 2 1.52 -14.22 -2.00
CA VAL A 2 0.63 -13.27 -1.31
C VAL A 2 -0.80 -13.56 -1.73
N THR A 3 -1.68 -13.85 -0.77
CA THR A 3 -3.10 -14.07 -1.00
C THR A 3 -3.85 -12.79 -0.69
N LEU A 4 -4.33 -12.11 -1.73
CA LEU A 4 -5.21 -10.95 -1.61
C LEU A 4 -6.65 -11.42 -1.42
N SER A 5 -7.45 -10.66 -0.69
CA SER A 5 -8.90 -10.90 -0.63
C SER A 5 -9.51 -10.76 -2.04
N PRO A 6 -10.68 -11.39 -2.31
CA PRO A 6 -11.38 -11.23 -3.57
C PRO A 6 -11.80 -9.76 -3.81
N SER A 7 -12.20 -9.05 -2.76
CA SER A 7 -12.57 -7.64 -2.80
C SER A 7 -11.40 -6.75 -3.17
N LEU A 8 -10.26 -6.88 -2.48
CA LEU A 8 -9.03 -6.15 -2.81
C LEU A 8 -8.52 -6.51 -4.21
N SER A 9 -8.66 -7.76 -4.61
CA SER A 9 -8.32 -8.18 -5.97
C SER A 9 -9.22 -7.56 -7.04
N ALA A 10 -10.50 -7.33 -6.77
CA ALA A 10 -11.42 -6.67 -7.70
C ALA A 10 -11.13 -5.17 -7.76
N PHE A 11 -10.97 -4.53 -6.60
CA PHE A 11 -10.56 -3.14 -6.46
C PHE A 11 -9.31 -2.81 -7.29
N LEU A 12 -8.22 -3.58 -7.09
CA LEU A 12 -6.96 -3.35 -7.82
C LEU A 12 -7.06 -3.61 -9.34
N ARG A 13 -8.11 -4.29 -9.82
CA ARG A 13 -8.38 -4.42 -11.27
C ARG A 13 -9.12 -3.21 -11.84
N GLY A 14 -9.95 -2.57 -11.02
CA GLY A 14 -10.70 -1.36 -11.40
C GLY A 14 -9.89 -0.07 -11.26
N MET A 15 -8.78 -0.09 -10.52
CA MET A 15 -7.90 1.05 -10.37
C MET A 15 -7.27 1.48 -11.70
N GLU A 16 -7.24 2.79 -11.92
CA GLU A 16 -6.46 3.41 -12.97
C GLU A 16 -5.00 3.57 -12.51
N TYR A 17 -4.07 3.29 -13.43
CA TYR A 17 -2.63 3.38 -13.16
C TYR A 17 -2.00 4.37 -14.14
N PRO A 18 -0.98 5.13 -13.71
CA PRO A 18 -0.31 5.10 -12.41
C PRO A 18 -1.13 5.73 -11.27
N CYS A 19 -1.01 5.18 -10.05
CA CYS A 19 -1.63 5.73 -8.83
C CYS A 19 -0.65 5.67 -7.64
N ASP A 20 -0.79 6.56 -6.66
CA ASP A 20 -0.03 6.49 -5.41
C ASP A 20 -0.84 5.84 -4.27
N ARG A 21 -0.19 5.70 -3.11
CA ARG A 21 -0.79 5.10 -1.92
C ARG A 21 -1.98 5.89 -1.39
N ASP A 22 -1.92 7.22 -1.39
CA ASP A 22 -3.01 8.07 -0.93
C ASP A 22 -4.23 7.92 -1.85
N ASP A 23 -4.02 7.86 -3.17
CA ASP A 23 -5.10 7.57 -4.13
C ASP A 23 -5.73 6.19 -3.90
N LEU A 24 -4.92 5.15 -3.63
CA LEU A 24 -5.44 3.83 -3.28
C LEU A 24 -6.29 3.90 -2.01
N LEU A 25 -5.86 4.61 -0.98
CA LEU A 25 -6.60 4.75 0.28
C LEU A 25 -7.88 5.57 0.10
N ARG A 26 -7.83 6.68 -0.66
CA ARG A 26 -9.00 7.49 -1.01
C ARG A 26 -10.03 6.67 -1.77
N GLN A 27 -9.60 5.94 -2.80
CA GLN A 27 -10.51 5.12 -3.60
C GLN A 27 -11.05 3.94 -2.77
N ALA A 28 -10.24 3.35 -1.90
CA ALA A 28 -10.68 2.30 -1.00
C ALA A 28 -11.74 2.78 0.02
N ALA A 29 -11.57 3.98 0.57
CA ALA A 29 -12.57 4.61 1.42
C ALA A 29 -13.85 4.94 0.65
N ARG A 30 -13.73 5.40 -0.60
CA ARG A 30 -14.88 5.72 -1.47
C ARG A 30 -15.70 4.49 -1.85
N GLU A 31 -15.03 3.35 -2.10
CA GLU A 31 -15.69 2.08 -2.42
C GLU A 31 -16.13 1.29 -1.18
N GLY A 32 -15.75 1.72 0.03
CA GLY A 32 -16.10 1.04 1.28
C GLY A 32 -15.37 -0.28 1.47
N LEU A 33 -14.08 -0.34 1.11
CA LEU A 33 -13.27 -1.55 1.31
C LEU A 33 -13.21 -1.93 2.81
N PRO A 34 -13.17 -3.24 3.13
CA PRO A 34 -13.03 -3.70 4.50
C PRO A 34 -11.79 -3.11 5.16
N LEU A 35 -11.88 -2.80 6.46
CA LEU A 35 -10.78 -2.21 7.23
C LEU A 35 -9.47 -2.99 7.09
N ARG A 36 -9.54 -4.32 7.05
CA ARG A 36 -8.38 -5.21 6.84
C ARG A 36 -7.68 -4.99 5.50
N ASP A 37 -8.43 -4.71 4.45
CA ASP A 37 -7.86 -4.47 3.12
C ASP A 37 -7.28 -3.05 3.03
N SER A 38 -7.95 -2.07 3.65
CA SER A 38 -7.43 -0.69 3.78
C SER A 38 -6.15 -0.62 4.61
N ASP A 39 -6.04 -1.41 5.69
CA ASP A 39 -4.84 -1.52 6.52
C ASP A 39 -3.65 -2.11 5.73
N MET A 40 -3.90 -3.13 4.90
CA MET A 40 -2.90 -3.62 3.95
C MET A 40 -2.45 -2.51 3.00
N LEU A 41 -3.38 -1.76 2.38
CA LEU A 41 -3.03 -0.65 1.50
C LEU A 41 -2.23 0.45 2.22
N SER A 42 -2.54 0.73 3.49
CA SER A 42 -1.82 1.73 4.29
C SER A 42 -0.37 1.33 4.59
N SER A 43 -0.12 0.02 4.70
CA SER A 43 1.21 -0.54 4.90
C SER A 43 2.13 -0.43 3.67
N LEU A 44 1.61 -0.02 2.51
CA LEU A 44 2.41 0.20 1.31
C LEU A 44 3.37 1.40 1.47
N ASP A 45 4.44 1.39 0.68
CA ASP A 45 5.36 2.52 0.59
C ASP A 45 4.65 3.73 -0.04
N ASP A 46 5.04 4.94 0.38
CA ASP A 46 4.58 6.18 -0.24
C ASP A 46 5.30 6.39 -1.58
N ARG A 47 4.81 5.70 -2.62
CA ARG A 47 5.35 5.79 -3.99
C ARG A 47 4.25 5.57 -5.02
N THR A 48 4.56 5.95 -6.26
CA THR A 48 3.68 5.67 -7.39
C THR A 48 3.79 4.22 -7.84
N TYR A 49 2.65 3.56 -7.94
CA TYR A 49 2.49 2.22 -8.47
C TYR A 49 1.99 2.29 -9.91
N SER A 50 2.74 1.70 -10.85
CA SER A 50 2.37 1.71 -12.27
C SER A 50 1.45 0.56 -12.67
N SER A 51 1.21 -0.42 -11.78
CA SER A 51 0.40 -1.60 -12.08
C SER A 51 0.03 -2.40 -10.82
N ARG A 52 -1.04 -3.18 -10.89
CA ARG A 52 -1.42 -4.18 -9.87
C ARG A 52 -0.26 -5.11 -9.48
N ARG A 53 0.56 -5.53 -10.46
CA ARG A 53 1.70 -6.41 -10.20
C ARG A 53 2.74 -5.75 -9.31
N ASP A 54 2.91 -4.43 -9.42
CA ASP A 54 3.84 -3.68 -8.56
C ASP A 54 3.36 -3.64 -7.12
N ILE A 55 2.06 -3.38 -6.90
CA ILE A 55 1.42 -3.46 -5.57
C ILE A 55 1.56 -4.87 -4.97
N THR A 56 1.28 -5.90 -5.77
CA THR A 56 1.43 -7.30 -5.32
C THR A 56 2.89 -7.65 -4.98
N ARG A 57 3.85 -7.01 -5.66
CA ARG A 57 5.28 -7.16 -5.38
C ARG A 57 5.67 -6.43 -4.09
N ALA A 58 5.11 -5.25 -3.84
CA ALA A 58 5.31 -4.51 -2.60
C ALA A 58 4.85 -5.35 -1.40
N PHE A 59 3.68 -5.99 -1.46
CA PHE A 59 3.22 -6.90 -0.39
C PHE A 59 4.10 -8.13 -0.15
N ARG A 60 4.96 -8.51 -1.10
CA ARG A 60 5.90 -9.63 -0.94
C ARG A 60 7.22 -9.20 -0.33
N ARG A 61 7.54 -7.91 -0.39
CA ARG A 61 8.76 -7.41 0.23
C ARG A 61 8.48 -7.32 1.73
N PRO A 62 9.36 -7.87 2.58
CA PRO A 62 9.35 -7.47 3.97
C PRO A 62 9.55 -5.96 3.99
N GLN A 63 8.64 -5.25 4.64
CA GLN A 63 8.85 -3.84 4.93
C GLN A 63 10.06 -3.84 5.86
N LEU A 64 11.26 -3.59 5.33
CA LEU A 64 12.39 -3.31 6.20
C LEU A 64 11.91 -2.11 7.02
N PRO A 65 11.88 -2.17 8.36
CA PRO A 65 11.73 -0.95 9.12
C PRO A 65 12.85 -0.05 8.62
N LEU A 66 12.49 1.05 7.95
CA LEU A 66 13.46 2.07 7.57
C LEU A 66 14.21 2.39 8.86
N SER A 67 15.50 2.08 8.88
CA SER A 67 16.36 2.21 10.04
C SER A 67 16.07 3.53 10.73
N GLN A 68 15.86 3.48 12.03
CA GLN A 68 15.70 4.64 12.91
C GLN A 68 17.04 5.41 13.06
N GLU A 69 17.85 5.48 12.01
CA GLU A 69 19.24 5.93 12.01
C GLU A 69 19.41 7.46 11.82
N GLU A 70 18.32 8.23 11.85
CA GLU A 70 18.39 9.70 12.01
C GLU A 70 17.54 10.22 13.19
N ARG A 71 17.47 9.46 14.28
CA ARG A 71 16.99 9.98 15.58
C ARG A 71 18.12 10.30 16.57
N LEU A 72 19.34 10.49 16.06
CA LEU A 72 20.50 10.93 16.84
C LEU A 72 21.08 12.25 16.33
N VAL A 73 20.24 13.28 16.19
CA VAL A 73 20.65 14.68 16.24
C VAL A 73 19.44 15.47 16.75
N ALA A 74 19.65 16.34 17.74
CA ALA A 74 18.62 17.11 18.46
C ALA A 74 18.00 16.47 19.73
N VAL A 75 18.75 15.61 20.42
CA VAL A 75 18.88 15.75 21.89
C VAL A 75 20.34 16.08 22.16
N SER A 76 20.71 17.31 21.84
CA SER A 76 21.94 17.96 22.28
C SER A 76 21.54 19.23 23.00
#